data_AF-A0A183BEY2-F1
#
_entry.id   AF-A0A183BEY2-F1
#
_cell.length_a   1.000
_cell.length_b   1.000
_cell.length_c   1.000
_cell.angle_alpha   90.00
_cell.angle_beta   90.00
_cell.angle_gamma   90.00
#
_symmetry.space_group_name_H-M   'P 1'
#
loop_
_entity.id
_entity.type
_entity.pdbx_description
1 polymer ?
#
loop_
_entity_poly.entity_id
_entity_poly.type
_entity_poly.pdbx_seq_one_letter_code
_entity_poly.pdbx_strand_id
1 'polypeptide(L)'
;MRHLNWRQGRGAWQSIIPGRCPTVVQSVIQALPRMQSRLECITMHVPVFEGAVVDLTFRTSETVTGITEVIERLTKSSLLETYNQIHTSTQPIVNRTSCTLHIEPLLTPVSSPSSMAETTRHDSEHSASMSSGPGKTSRADLTPQIRLPNDLASIMLPLNKEDAYVSTDATGKRTMSLLCVDCSLGVPSGNTVKLISW
;
A
#
# COMPACT_ATOMS: atom_id res chain seq x y z
N MET A 1 8.57 -29.42 6.08
CA MET A 1 8.85 -28.78 4.78
C MET A 1 10.17 -28.01 4.92
N ARG A 2 11.23 -28.34 4.16
CA ARG A 2 12.51 -27.61 4.25
C ARG A 2 12.44 -26.40 3.33
N HIS A 3 12.45 -25.20 3.90
CA HIS A 3 12.61 -23.99 3.11
C HIS A 3 14.06 -23.88 2.65
N LEU A 4 14.29 -23.62 1.35
CA LEU A 4 15.63 -23.38 0.82
C LEU A 4 16.29 -22.14 1.48
N ASN A 5 15.46 -21.22 1.96
CA ASN A 5 15.86 -20.04 2.71
C ASN A 5 15.79 -20.29 4.22
N TRP A 6 16.94 -20.44 4.87
CA TRP A 6 17.04 -20.73 6.31
C TRP A 6 16.42 -19.64 7.19
N ARG A 7 16.29 -18.40 6.70
CA ARG A 7 15.66 -17.30 7.44
C ARG A 7 14.16 -17.54 7.61
N GLN A 8 13.51 -18.13 6.60
CA GLN A 8 12.08 -18.46 6.62
C GLN A 8 11.78 -19.70 7.48
N GLY A 9 12.80 -20.46 7.88
CA GLY A 9 12.66 -21.56 8.85
C GLY A 9 12.56 -21.10 10.31
N ARG A 10 12.75 -19.81 10.60
CA ARG A 10 12.63 -19.26 11.96
C ARG A 10 11.17 -19.00 12.31
N GLY A 11 10.85 -19.05 13.61
CA GLY A 11 9.53 -18.66 14.11
C GLY A 11 9.25 -17.17 13.84
N ALA A 12 8.30 -16.90 12.93
CA ALA A 12 7.97 -15.55 12.49
C ALA A 12 7.43 -14.66 13.62
N TRP A 13 6.72 -15.25 14.57
CA TRP A 13 6.13 -14.51 15.69
C TRP A 13 7.16 -14.02 16.72
N GLN A 14 8.38 -14.58 16.70
CA GLN A 14 9.44 -14.29 17.67
C GLN A 14 10.67 -13.62 17.05
N SER A 15 10.64 -13.31 15.75
CA SER A 15 11.83 -12.86 15.02
C SER A 15 11.53 -11.67 14.12
N ILE A 16 12.49 -10.74 14.06
CA ILE A 16 12.66 -9.88 12.90
C ILE A 16 13.42 -10.69 11.84
N ILE A 17 12.81 -10.91 10.68
CA ILE A 17 13.34 -11.79 9.63
C ILE A 17 13.74 -10.93 8.42
N PRO A 18 15.05 -10.78 8.15
CA PRO A 18 15.50 -10.10 6.95
C PRO A 18 15.12 -10.87 5.69
N GLY A 19 14.64 -10.15 4.68
CA GLY A 19 14.32 -10.65 3.36
C GLY A 19 14.95 -9.80 2.25
N ARG A 20 14.69 -10.21 1.01
CA ARG A 20 15.03 -9.44 -0.20
C ARG A 20 13.75 -8.94 -0.84
N CYS A 21 13.79 -7.76 -1.47
CA CYS A 21 12.65 -7.13 -2.15
C CYS A 21 12.95 -6.88 -3.65
N PRO A 22 13.35 -7.89 -4.43
CA PRO A 22 13.75 -7.68 -5.83
C PRO A 22 12.62 -7.12 -6.69
N THR A 23 11.38 -7.51 -6.39
CA THR A 23 10.18 -7.02 -7.10
C THR A 23 9.97 -5.53 -6.92
N VAL A 24 10.21 -4.98 -5.72
CA VAL A 24 10.08 -3.52 -5.47
C VAL A 24 11.08 -2.75 -6.33
N VAL A 25 12.35 -3.16 -6.32
CA VAL A 25 13.40 -2.50 -7.11
C VAL A 25 13.09 -2.61 -8.61
N GLN A 26 12.69 -3.79 -9.08
CA GLN A 26 12.32 -4.00 -10.49
C GLN A 26 11.14 -3.12 -10.90
N SER A 27 10.07 -3.04 -10.10
CA SER A 27 8.92 -2.19 -10.38
C SER A 27 9.29 -0.70 -10.41
N VAL A 28 10.13 -0.23 -9.49
CA VAL A 28 10.58 1.17 -9.50
C VAL A 28 11.46 1.45 -10.72
N ILE A 29 12.32 0.53 -11.13
CA ILE A 29 13.13 0.67 -12.35
C ILE A 29 12.25 0.66 -13.60
N GLN A 30 11.22 -0.19 -13.65
CA GLN A 30 10.26 -0.21 -14.76
C GLN A 30 9.50 1.11 -14.87
N ALA A 31 9.04 1.66 -13.74
CA ALA A 31 8.33 2.94 -13.70
C ALA A 31 9.26 4.15 -13.90
N LEU A 32 10.52 4.06 -13.46
CA LEU A 32 11.50 5.14 -13.48
C LEU A 32 12.90 4.61 -13.86
N PRO A 33 13.15 4.34 -15.16
CA PRO A 33 14.38 3.66 -15.63
C PRO A 33 15.69 4.36 -15.23
N ARG A 34 15.66 5.68 -15.04
CA ARG A 34 16.81 6.46 -14.54
C ARG A 34 17.27 6.06 -13.12
N MET A 35 16.48 5.29 -12.39
CA MET A 35 16.83 4.75 -11.06
C MET A 35 17.63 3.45 -11.14
N GLN A 36 17.87 2.90 -12.33
CA GLN A 36 18.79 1.79 -12.53
C GLN A 36 20.13 2.11 -11.84
N SER A 37 20.63 1.17 -11.04
CA SER A 37 21.84 1.30 -10.21
C SER A 37 21.86 2.48 -9.23
N ARG A 38 20.71 3.08 -8.89
CA ARG A 38 20.59 4.19 -7.92
C ARG A 38 19.66 3.87 -6.75
N LEU A 39 19.00 2.71 -6.78
CA LEU A 39 18.09 2.25 -5.75
C LEU A 39 18.48 0.84 -5.31
N GLU A 40 18.63 0.67 -4.02
CA GLU A 40 18.75 -0.63 -3.35
C GLU A 40 17.71 -0.70 -2.23
N CYS A 41 17.21 -1.90 -1.96
CA CYS A 41 16.26 -2.11 -0.87
C CYS A 41 16.56 -3.41 -0.13
N ILE A 42 16.25 -3.38 1.16
CA ILE A 42 16.11 -4.56 2.00
C ILE A 42 14.71 -4.56 2.61
N THR A 43 14.24 -5.72 3.03
CA THR A 43 12.97 -5.84 3.76
C THR A 43 13.18 -6.61 5.05
N MET A 44 12.35 -6.31 6.05
CA MET A 44 12.33 -7.01 7.32
C MET A 44 10.88 -7.37 7.64
N HIS A 45 10.62 -8.65 7.88
CA HIS A 45 9.33 -9.10 8.39
C HIS A 45 9.35 -9.05 9.91
N VAL A 46 8.33 -8.43 10.49
CA VAL A 46 8.13 -8.25 11.94
C VAL A 46 6.80 -8.87 12.36
N PRO A 47 6.63 -9.29 13.63
CA PRO A 47 5.43 -9.97 14.10
C PRO A 47 4.27 -8.99 14.31
N VAL A 48 3.69 -8.50 13.21
CA VAL A 48 2.47 -7.70 13.17
C VAL A 48 1.41 -8.42 12.33
N PHE A 49 0.13 -8.20 12.63
CA PHE A 49 -0.97 -8.88 11.92
C PHE A 49 -1.03 -8.46 10.45
N GLU A 50 -1.04 -7.15 10.22
CA GLU A 50 -1.11 -6.53 8.89
C GLU A 50 -0.43 -5.16 8.93
N GLY A 51 0.03 -4.69 7.78
CA GLY A 51 0.65 -3.40 7.59
C GLY A 51 2.12 -3.52 7.17
N ALA A 52 2.60 -2.47 6.50
CA ALA A 52 3.99 -2.30 6.14
C ALA A 52 4.40 -0.86 6.41
N VAL A 53 5.69 -0.65 6.62
CA VAL A 53 6.27 0.69 6.67
C VAL A 53 7.46 0.73 5.73
N VAL A 54 7.56 1.81 4.97
CA VAL A 54 8.67 2.10 4.08
C VAL A 54 9.53 3.18 4.73
N ASP A 55 10.79 2.84 4.95
CA ASP A 55 11.85 3.78 5.31
C ASP A 55 12.67 4.08 4.05
N LEU A 56 12.40 5.21 3.41
CA LEU A 56 13.05 5.63 2.18
C LEU A 56 14.06 6.74 2.47
N THR A 57 15.34 6.40 2.43
CA THR A 57 16.44 7.37 2.51
C THR A 57 17.04 7.59 1.12
N PHE A 58 17.17 8.85 0.70
CA PHE A 58 17.70 9.22 -0.61
C PHE A 58 18.45 10.55 -0.56
N ARG A 59 19.17 10.84 -1.65
CA ARG A 59 19.84 12.12 -1.85
C ARG A 59 19.23 12.89 -3.01
N THR A 60 18.96 14.17 -2.78
CA THR A 60 18.49 15.11 -3.79
C THR A 60 19.67 15.78 -4.50
N SER A 61 19.45 16.27 -5.72
CA SER A 61 20.45 17.08 -6.43
C SER A 61 20.63 18.46 -5.77
N GLU A 62 19.53 19.04 -5.29
CA GLU A 62 19.50 20.32 -4.59
C GLU A 62 19.51 20.13 -3.08
N THR A 63 20.02 21.10 -2.34
CA THR A 63 19.90 21.14 -0.88
C THR A 63 18.47 21.47 -0.47
N VAL A 64 18.03 20.91 0.65
CA VAL A 64 16.73 21.21 1.27
C VAL A 64 16.94 21.95 2.59
N THR A 65 16.01 22.85 2.91
CA THR A 65 15.99 23.60 4.18
C THR A 65 15.51 22.75 5.35
N GLY A 66 14.75 21.69 5.07
CA GLY A 66 14.26 20.73 6.07
C GLY A 66 13.16 19.84 5.51
N ILE A 67 12.55 19.03 6.38
CA ILE A 67 11.47 18.11 5.97
C ILE A 67 10.23 18.86 5.47
N THR A 68 9.86 19.98 6.09
CA THR A 68 8.67 20.77 5.73
C THR A 68 8.68 21.20 4.27
N GLU A 69 9.82 21.64 3.76
CA GLU A 69 9.98 22.00 2.35
C GLU A 69 9.76 20.80 1.42
N VAL A 70 10.26 19.62 1.79
CA VAL A 70 10.07 18.39 1.00
C VAL A 70 8.60 18.02 0.94
N ILE A 71 7.90 18.04 2.08
CA ILE A 71 6.47 17.74 2.16
C ILE A 71 5.65 18.75 1.34
N GLU A 72 6.00 20.03 1.41
CA GLU A 72 5.37 21.07 0.61
C GLU A 72 5.56 20.83 -0.90
N ARG A 73 6.80 20.54 -1.34
CA ARG A 73 7.11 20.21 -2.74
C ARG A 73 6.36 18.95 -3.21
N LEU A 74 6.27 17.92 -2.37
CA LEU A 74 5.52 16.70 -2.68
C LEU A 74 4.02 16.97 -2.82
N THR A 75 3.44 17.74 -1.90
CA THR A 75 1.99 18.04 -1.86
C THR A 75 1.56 18.94 -3.02
N LYS A 76 2.44 19.84 -3.49
CA LYS A 76 2.20 20.74 -4.62
C LYS A 76 2.59 20.14 -5.99
N SER A 77 3.06 18.91 -6.03
CA SER A 77 3.53 18.30 -7.28
C SER A 77 2.35 17.92 -8.19
N SER A 78 2.42 18.30 -9.46
CA SER A 78 1.46 17.85 -10.49
C SER A 78 1.47 16.32 -10.69
N LEU A 79 2.57 15.65 -10.33
CA LEU A 79 2.64 14.19 -10.35
C LEU A 79 1.70 13.59 -9.30
N LEU A 80 1.64 14.18 -8.10
CA LEU A 80 0.71 13.72 -7.05
C LEU A 80 -0.73 13.85 -7.52
N GLU A 81 -1.09 14.96 -8.17
CA GLU A 81 -2.42 15.15 -8.76
C GLU A 81 -2.74 14.08 -9.80
N THR A 82 -1.80 13.80 -10.71
CA THR A 82 -1.96 12.74 -11.73
C THR A 82 -2.17 11.36 -11.07
N TYR A 83 -1.38 11.03 -10.06
CA TYR A 83 -1.51 9.77 -9.33
C TYR A 83 -2.83 9.69 -8.55
N ASN A 84 -3.33 10.80 -8.00
CA ASN A 84 -4.64 10.85 -7.35
C ASN A 84 -5.78 10.56 -8.33
N GLN A 85 -5.70 11.07 -9.57
CA GLN A 85 -6.68 10.77 -10.61
C GLN A 85 -6.67 9.29 -10.99
N ILE A 86 -5.47 8.71 -11.20
CA ILE A 86 -5.31 7.28 -11.49
C ILE A 86 -5.87 6.45 -10.34
N HIS A 87 -5.46 6.74 -9.10
CA HIS A 87 -5.93 6.06 -7.90
C HIS A 87 -7.45 6.07 -7.83
N THR A 88 -8.07 7.25 -7.95
CA THR A 88 -9.54 7.42 -7.89
C THR A 88 -10.24 6.63 -9.00
N SER A 89 -9.73 6.66 -10.24
CA SER A 89 -10.33 5.96 -11.38
C SER A 89 -10.24 4.43 -11.30
N THR A 90 -9.22 3.92 -10.60
CA THR A 90 -8.91 2.49 -10.48
C THR A 90 -9.41 1.87 -9.17
N GLN A 91 -9.89 2.69 -8.21
CA GLN A 91 -10.48 2.17 -6.98
C GLN A 91 -11.72 1.33 -7.29
N PRO A 92 -11.75 0.04 -6.91
CA PRO A 92 -12.81 -0.91 -7.29
C PRO A 92 -14.20 -0.54 -6.74
N ILE A 93 -14.26 0.37 -5.76
CA ILE A 93 -15.52 0.77 -5.09
C ILE A 93 -16.07 2.09 -5.64
N VAL A 94 -15.21 2.98 -6.18
CA VAL A 94 -15.63 4.28 -6.72
C VAL A 94 -16.24 4.09 -8.11
N ASN A 95 -15.71 3.14 -8.89
CA ASN A 95 -16.15 2.91 -10.25
C ASN A 95 -17.09 1.69 -10.35
N ARG A 96 -18.32 1.82 -9.82
CA ARG A 96 -19.42 0.87 -10.11
C ARG A 96 -19.89 0.94 -11.56
N THR A 97 -19.45 1.93 -12.32
CA THR A 97 -19.68 2.06 -13.75
C THR A 97 -18.70 1.18 -14.52
N SER A 98 -19.09 -0.09 -14.65
CA SER A 98 -18.74 -1.04 -15.71
C SER A 98 -17.42 -0.79 -16.47
N CYS A 99 -16.42 -1.64 -16.24
CA CYS A 99 -15.23 -1.83 -17.09
C CYS A 99 -15.54 -2.30 -18.54
N THR A 100 -16.64 -1.89 -19.17
CA THR A 100 -17.07 -2.35 -20.50
C THR A 100 -16.90 -1.33 -21.64
N LEU A 101 -16.19 -0.21 -21.45
CA LEU A 101 -16.11 0.82 -22.49
C LEU A 101 -14.74 1.02 -23.17
N HIS A 102 -13.73 0.17 -22.91
CA HIS A 102 -12.45 0.25 -23.64
C HIS A 102 -11.92 -1.11 -24.10
N ILE A 103 -12.77 -1.88 -24.77
CA ILE A 103 -12.34 -2.93 -25.69
C ILE A 103 -13.21 -2.81 -26.94
N GLU A 104 -12.88 -1.86 -27.83
CA GLU A 104 -13.21 -2.05 -29.25
C GLU A 104 -12.13 -2.96 -29.85
N PRO A 105 -12.56 -4.08 -30.45
CA PRO A 105 -11.98 -4.50 -31.70
C PRO A 105 -13.10 -4.79 -32.70
N LEU A 106 -12.94 -4.18 -33.87
CA LEU A 106 -13.54 -4.53 -35.16
C LEU A 106 -14.58 -5.66 -35.14
N LEU A 107 -15.83 -5.26 -35.32
CA LEU A 107 -16.91 -6.12 -35.80
C LEU A 107 -16.50 -6.80 -37.12
N THR A 108 -16.38 -8.13 -37.09
CA THR A 108 -16.83 -8.97 -38.21
C THR A 108 -17.61 -10.15 -37.64
N PRO A 109 -18.89 -10.34 -38.01
CA PRO A 109 -19.68 -11.45 -37.51
C PRO A 109 -19.35 -12.71 -38.30
N VAL A 110 -18.93 -13.78 -37.62
CA VAL A 110 -18.96 -15.12 -38.20
C VAL A 110 -19.78 -16.02 -37.28
N SER A 111 -20.77 -16.63 -37.93
CA SER A 111 -21.81 -17.55 -37.48
C SER A 111 -21.36 -18.69 -36.56
N SER A 112 -22.08 -18.88 -35.45
CA SER A 112 -22.24 -20.18 -34.77
C SER A 112 -23.14 -21.11 -35.62
N PRO A 113 -23.09 -22.47 -35.51
CA PRO A 113 -23.45 -23.18 -34.27
C PRO A 113 -22.72 -24.52 -34.01
N SER A 114 -23.04 -25.13 -32.84
CA SER A 114 -22.89 -26.56 -32.43
C SER A 114 -22.01 -26.73 -31.19
N SER A 115 -22.60 -26.88 -30.00
CA SER A 115 -22.97 -28.15 -29.32
C SER A 115 -21.79 -28.86 -28.62
N MET A 116 -21.80 -28.86 -27.28
CA MET A 116 -21.80 -30.06 -26.42
C MET A 116 -21.68 -29.65 -24.93
N ALA A 117 -22.11 -30.55 -24.05
CA ALA A 117 -22.59 -30.34 -22.70
C ALA A 117 -21.54 -30.21 -21.58
N GLU A 118 -22.03 -29.77 -20.42
CA GLU A 118 -21.65 -30.17 -19.03
C GLU A 118 -20.33 -29.60 -18.45
N THR A 119 -20.20 -29.23 -17.16
CA THR A 119 -20.96 -29.53 -15.93
C THR A 119 -20.82 -28.35 -14.94
N THR A 120 -21.91 -27.92 -14.33
CA THR A 120 -21.96 -26.96 -13.22
C THR A 120 -21.27 -27.55 -11.98
N ARG A 121 -20.21 -26.92 -11.47
CA ARG A 121 -19.68 -27.21 -10.12
C ARG A 121 -20.29 -26.26 -9.11
N HIS A 122 -21.06 -26.84 -8.18
CA HIS A 122 -21.54 -26.22 -6.96
C HIS A 122 -20.36 -26.03 -6.00
N ASP A 123 -19.92 -24.78 -5.77
CA ASP A 123 -19.06 -24.48 -4.64
C ASP A 123 -19.92 -24.37 -3.37
N SER A 124 -19.53 -25.15 -2.37
CA SER A 124 -20.22 -25.32 -1.09
C SER A 124 -19.89 -24.14 -0.19
N GLU A 125 -20.92 -23.41 0.26
CA GLU A 125 -20.81 -22.40 1.30
C GLU A 125 -20.46 -23.07 2.64
N HIS A 126 -19.20 -23.00 3.06
CA HIS A 126 -18.84 -23.34 4.44
C HIS A 126 -19.19 -22.17 5.36
N SER A 127 -20.39 -22.24 5.94
CA SER A 127 -20.85 -21.41 7.05
C SER A 127 -19.98 -21.64 8.28
N ALA A 128 -19.15 -20.66 8.64
CA ALA A 128 -18.42 -20.67 9.90
C ALA A 128 -19.38 -20.37 11.07
N SER A 129 -19.60 -21.36 11.94
CA SER A 129 -20.43 -21.27 13.13
C SER A 129 -19.81 -20.35 14.18
N MET A 130 -20.54 -19.29 14.57
CA MET A 130 -20.21 -18.42 15.70
C MET A 130 -20.53 -19.14 17.02
N SER A 131 -19.50 -19.37 17.85
CA SER A 131 -19.64 -19.84 19.23
C SER A 131 -19.79 -18.65 20.18
N SER A 132 -20.94 -18.52 20.82
CA SER A 132 -21.26 -17.51 21.82
C SER A 132 -20.74 -17.90 23.22
N GLY A 133 -19.80 -17.12 23.76
CA GLY A 133 -19.38 -17.14 25.17
C GLY A 133 -19.77 -15.84 25.90
N PRO A 134 -20.03 -15.85 27.22
CA PRO A 134 -20.74 -14.77 27.91
C PRO A 134 -19.80 -13.70 28.49
N GLY A 135 -20.29 -12.47 28.59
CA GLY A 135 -19.74 -11.42 29.47
C GLY A 135 -19.44 -10.11 28.77
N LYS A 136 -20.45 -9.23 28.68
CA LYS A 136 -20.30 -7.82 28.33
C LYS A 136 -19.44 -7.12 29.39
N THR A 137 -18.12 -7.08 29.18
CA THR A 137 -17.31 -5.99 29.71
C THR A 137 -17.21 -4.96 28.60
N SER A 138 -17.63 -3.73 28.87
CA SER A 138 -17.41 -2.61 27.96
C SER A 138 -15.90 -2.37 27.91
N ARG A 139 -15.22 -3.10 27.05
CA ARG A 139 -13.84 -2.82 26.67
C ARG A 139 -13.89 -1.42 26.05
N ALA A 140 -13.42 -0.43 26.81
CA ALA A 140 -13.12 0.87 26.23
C ALA A 140 -12.24 0.57 25.01
N ASP A 141 -12.73 0.94 23.84
CA ASP A 141 -11.97 0.83 22.60
C ASP A 141 -10.83 1.86 22.73
N LEU A 142 -9.72 1.41 23.32
CA LEU A 142 -8.50 2.19 23.52
C LEU A 142 -7.71 2.32 22.21
N THR A 143 -8.29 1.91 21.09
CA THR A 143 -7.69 2.09 19.77
C THR A 143 -8.04 3.51 19.32
N PRO A 144 -7.06 4.43 19.19
CA PRO A 144 -7.33 5.74 18.62
C PRO A 144 -7.75 5.58 17.15
N GLN A 145 -9.05 5.45 16.91
CA GLN A 145 -9.62 5.46 15.57
C GLN A 145 -9.54 6.90 15.06
N ILE A 146 -8.41 7.28 14.46
CA ILE A 146 -8.31 8.55 13.75
C ILE A 146 -9.38 8.53 12.65
N ARG A 147 -10.33 9.47 12.78
CA ARG A 147 -11.35 9.73 11.76
C ARG A 147 -10.68 10.46 10.60
N LEU A 148 -10.04 9.67 9.74
CA LEU A 148 -9.64 10.13 8.42
C LEU A 148 -10.90 10.64 7.67
N PRO A 149 -10.80 11.74 6.91
CA PRO A 149 -11.92 12.22 6.10
C PRO A 149 -12.52 11.09 5.27
N ASN A 150 -13.86 10.98 5.27
CA ASN A 150 -14.57 9.91 4.56
C ASN A 150 -14.29 9.90 3.05
N ASP A 151 -13.84 11.03 2.51
CA ASP A 151 -13.61 11.28 1.09
C ASP A 151 -12.11 11.30 0.72
N LEU A 152 -11.33 10.38 1.28
CA LEU A 152 -9.90 10.30 0.99
C LEU A 152 -9.64 9.86 -0.46
N ALA A 153 -9.52 10.85 -1.35
CA ALA A 153 -9.19 10.68 -2.76
C ALA A 153 -7.67 10.70 -3.02
N SER A 154 -6.85 11.03 -2.02
CA SER A 154 -5.41 11.14 -2.18
C SER A 154 -4.71 9.79 -2.04
N ILE A 155 -3.84 9.49 -2.99
CA ILE A 155 -2.93 8.33 -2.99
C ILE A 155 -1.91 8.42 -1.85
N MET A 156 -1.55 9.64 -1.44
CA MET A 156 -0.62 9.93 -0.36
C MET A 156 -1.22 11.00 0.56
N LEU A 157 -1.26 10.74 1.85
CA LEU A 157 -1.72 11.71 2.85
C LEU A 157 -0.59 12.00 3.86
N PRO A 158 -0.15 13.26 4.00
CA PRO A 158 0.73 13.64 5.09
C PRO A 158 -0.04 13.64 6.42
N LEU A 159 0.50 12.95 7.42
CA LEU A 159 0.02 12.94 8.80
C LEU A 159 0.87 13.88 9.65
N ASN A 160 0.21 14.70 10.47
CA ASN A 160 0.88 15.68 11.31
C ASN A 160 1.12 15.13 12.71
N LYS A 161 1.96 15.82 13.48
CA LYS A 161 2.36 15.50 14.86
C LYS A 161 1.23 15.18 15.84
N GLU A 162 0.09 15.83 15.66
CA GLU A 162 -1.06 15.65 16.55
C GLU A 162 -1.81 14.33 16.28
N ASP A 163 -1.55 13.70 15.13
CA ASP A 163 -2.11 12.42 14.75
C ASP A 163 -1.20 11.31 15.33
N ALA A 164 -1.43 10.93 16.59
CA ALA A 164 -0.74 9.80 17.21
C ALA A 164 -1.12 8.50 16.48
N TYR A 165 -0.29 8.11 15.52
CA TYR A 165 -0.60 7.09 14.51
C TYR A 165 0.31 5.86 14.64
N VAL A 166 -0.28 4.66 14.57
CA VAL A 166 0.44 3.39 14.56
C VAL A 166 0.03 2.52 13.38
N SER A 167 0.77 1.42 13.15
CA SER A 167 0.56 0.53 11.99
C SER A 167 -0.88 0.05 11.82
N THR A 168 -1.58 -0.23 12.92
CA THR A 168 -2.95 -0.73 12.91
C THR A 168 -3.94 0.31 12.37
N ASP A 169 -3.61 1.59 12.47
CA ASP A 169 -4.43 2.67 11.94
C ASP A 169 -4.34 2.74 10.40
N ALA A 170 -3.45 1.97 9.76
CA ALA A 170 -3.29 1.89 8.29
C ALA A 170 -4.19 0.83 7.68
N THR A 171 -4.61 -0.14 8.48
CA THR A 171 -5.39 -1.26 8.03
C THR A 171 -6.73 -0.79 7.46
N GLY A 172 -7.03 -1.23 6.23
CA GLY A 172 -8.29 -0.94 5.56
C GLY A 172 -8.50 0.51 5.12
N LYS A 173 -7.45 1.35 5.13
CA LYS A 173 -7.55 2.72 4.59
C LYS A 173 -7.49 2.69 3.05
N ARG A 174 -8.20 3.63 2.42
CA ARG A 174 -8.33 3.74 0.94
C ARG A 174 -7.21 4.57 0.29
N THR A 175 -6.10 4.74 0.99
CA THR A 175 -4.93 5.47 0.50
C THR A 175 -3.76 4.51 0.37
N MET A 176 -2.84 4.78 -0.55
CA MET A 176 -1.69 3.91 -0.77
C MET A 176 -0.51 4.25 0.14
N SER A 177 -0.48 5.46 0.68
CA SER A 177 0.65 5.96 1.46
C SER A 177 0.18 6.94 2.54
N LEU A 178 0.53 6.65 3.78
CA LEU A 178 0.35 7.55 4.92
C LEU A 178 1.72 8.04 5.37
N LEU A 179 2.07 9.23 4.91
CA LEU A 179 3.38 9.83 5.11
C LEU A 179 3.49 10.41 6.52
N CYS A 180 4.29 9.78 7.37
CA CYS A 180 4.58 10.27 8.73
C CYS A 180 5.56 11.43 8.63
N VAL A 181 5.07 12.68 8.69
CA VAL A 181 5.91 13.87 8.61
C VAL A 181 6.90 13.91 9.78
N ASP A 182 6.44 13.54 10.98
CA ASP A 182 7.21 13.53 12.22
C ASP A 182 8.35 12.51 12.26
N CYS A 183 8.13 11.36 11.63
CA CYS A 183 9.12 10.29 11.52
C CYS A 183 10.11 10.55 10.38
N SER A 184 9.80 11.52 9.51
CA SER A 184 10.60 11.89 8.34
C SER A 184 11.61 12.99 8.69
N LEU A 185 12.72 13.03 7.97
CA LEU A 185 13.83 13.93 8.23
C LEU A 185 14.42 14.46 6.93
N GLY A 186 14.59 15.77 6.83
CA GLY A 186 15.46 16.41 5.84
C GLY A 186 16.63 17.05 6.55
N VAL A 187 17.86 16.71 6.19
CA VAL A 187 19.05 17.33 6.79
C VAL A 187 19.08 18.82 6.40
N PRO A 188 19.01 19.77 7.34
CA PRO A 188 18.99 21.19 7.03
C PRO A 188 20.25 21.62 6.28
N SER A 189 20.09 22.36 5.19
CA SER A 189 21.18 22.78 4.29
C SER A 189 21.97 21.60 3.69
N GLY A 190 21.45 20.38 3.83
CA GLY A 190 21.99 19.16 3.23
C GLY A 190 21.13 18.70 2.07
N ASN A 191 21.53 17.59 1.46
CA ASN A 191 20.80 16.97 0.36
C ASN A 191 20.34 15.55 0.68
N THR A 192 20.35 15.15 1.95
CA THR A 192 19.90 13.83 2.40
C THR A 192 18.52 13.95 3.02
N VAL A 193 17.60 13.12 2.56
CA VAL A 193 16.22 13.08 3.01
C VAL A 193 15.87 11.64 3.37
N LYS A 194 15.11 11.49 4.45
CA LYS A 194 14.49 10.24 4.91
C LYS A 194 12.99 10.47 5.00
N LEU A 195 12.22 9.64 4.33
CA LEU A 195 10.76 9.62 4.39
C LEU A 195 10.30 8.32 5.01
N ILE A 196 9.33 8.40 5.92
CA ILE A 196 8.66 7.26 6.53
C ILE A 196 7.21 7.27 6.11
N SER A 197 6.76 6.21 5.46
CA SER A 197 5.35 6.03 5.07
C SER A 197 4.84 4.67 5.51
N TRP A 198 3.62 4.64 6.04
CA TRP A 198 2.81 3.43 6.09
C TRP A 198 2.10 3.20 4.76
#